data_AF-A0A1G1PXP4-F1
#
_entry.id   AF-A0A1G1PXP4-F1
#
_cell.length_a   1.000
_cell.length_b   1.000
_cell.length_c   1.000
_cell.angle_alpha   90.00
_cell.angle_beta   90.00
_cell.angle_gamma   90.00
#
_symmetry.space_group_name_H-M   'P 1'
#
loop_
_entity.id
_entity.type
_entity.pdbx_description
1 polymer ?
#
loop_
_entity_poly.entity_id
_entity_poly.type
_entity_poly.pdbx_seq_one_letter_code
_entity_poly.pdbx_strand_id
1 'polypeptide(L)'
;MAKNSKYCKNVEHEAHCNLTRFQWQVLEQTAKIPFGETRSYKWVAEKIGRPKAFRAVGQALRRNPYPVIIPCHRVVKEDGTLGGYAGGPSDKKEELILKEQAILKKIKGIR
;
A
#
# COMPACT_ATOMS: atom_id res chain seq x y z
N MET A 1 8.28 19.28 -5.43
CA MET A 1 9.74 19.03 -5.29
C MET A 1 9.98 17.71 -4.56
N ALA A 2 10.28 16.62 -5.28
CA ALA A 2 10.54 15.28 -4.73
C ALA A 2 11.93 14.76 -5.14
N LYS A 3 12.98 15.58 -4.93
CA LYS A 3 14.32 15.32 -5.50
C LYS A 3 15.21 14.33 -4.73
N ASN A 4 14.70 13.63 -3.71
CA ASN A 4 15.55 12.81 -2.81
C ASN A 4 14.99 11.42 -2.45
N SER A 5 14.01 10.91 -3.19
CA SER A 5 13.57 9.51 -3.10
C SER A 5 14.57 8.62 -3.84
N LYS A 6 14.93 7.44 -3.31
CA LYS A 6 15.80 6.44 -3.97
C LYS A 6 15.32 6.09 -5.40
N TYR A 7 14.01 6.25 -5.66
CA TYR A 7 13.36 6.02 -6.95
C TYR A 7 13.45 7.17 -7.96
N CYS A 8 13.84 8.38 -7.53
CA CYS A 8 14.02 9.53 -8.42
C CYS A 8 15.49 9.81 -8.78
N LYS A 9 16.44 9.04 -8.23
CA LYS A 9 17.86 9.41 -8.32
C LYS A 9 18.49 9.14 -9.69
N ASN A 10 17.88 8.33 -10.56
CA ASN A 10 18.47 7.87 -11.82
C ASN A 10 17.47 7.86 -13.01
N VAL A 11 16.59 8.86 -13.14
CA VAL A 11 15.67 8.94 -14.30
C VAL A 11 16.17 10.05 -15.23
N GLU A 12 16.82 9.67 -16.34
CA GLU A 12 17.35 10.58 -17.38
C GLU A 12 16.25 11.21 -18.27
N HIS A 13 14.98 10.98 -17.97
CA HIS A 13 13.86 11.65 -18.63
C HIS A 13 12.95 12.31 -17.60
N GLU A 14 12.76 13.62 -17.76
CA GLU A 14 11.97 14.53 -16.91
C GLU A 14 10.45 14.25 -16.89
N ALA A 15 10.00 13.07 -17.29
CA ALA A 15 8.62 12.66 -17.22
C ALA A 15 8.45 11.64 -16.07
N HIS A 16 7.43 11.83 -15.23
CA HIS A 16 6.92 10.86 -14.25
C HIS A 16 7.60 10.80 -12.87
N CYS A 17 7.47 11.85 -12.06
CA CYS A 17 7.34 11.66 -10.61
C CYS A 17 6.38 12.68 -9.98
N ASN A 18 5.07 12.50 -10.22
CA ASN A 18 4.01 13.30 -9.60
C ASN A 18 3.76 12.95 -8.11
N LEU A 19 4.65 12.17 -7.49
CA LEU A 19 4.55 11.74 -6.10
C LEU A 19 5.56 12.46 -5.22
N THR A 20 5.10 12.91 -4.05
CA THR A 20 5.93 13.45 -2.98
C THR A 20 6.83 12.37 -2.36
N ARG A 21 7.89 12.80 -1.66
CA ARG A 21 8.75 11.87 -0.88
C ARG A 21 7.94 11.03 0.11
N PHE A 22 6.95 11.65 0.77
CA PHE A 22 6.07 10.94 1.69
C PHE A 22 5.26 9.85 0.99
N GLN A 23 4.65 10.15 -0.16
CA GLN A 23 3.90 9.16 -0.94
C GLN A 23 4.81 8.01 -1.38
N TRP A 24 6.02 8.29 -1.87
CA TRP A 24 6.99 7.25 -2.20
C TRP A 24 7.34 6.35 -1.02
N GLN A 25 7.62 6.92 0.15
CA GLN A 25 7.90 6.14 1.36
C GLN A 25 6.72 5.24 1.74
N VAL A 26 5.49 5.75 1.65
CA VAL A 26 4.27 4.97 1.89
C VAL A 26 4.18 3.80 0.90
N LEU A 27 4.30 4.08 -0.39
CA LEU A 27 4.21 3.07 -1.45
C LEU A 27 5.30 1.99 -1.31
N GLU A 28 6.54 2.39 -1.03
CA GLU A 28 7.66 1.46 -0.81
C GLU A 28 7.43 0.55 0.40
N GLN A 29 6.92 1.09 1.51
CA GLN A 29 6.61 0.24 2.67
C GLN A 29 5.41 -0.67 2.42
N THR A 30 4.39 -0.20 1.69
CA THR A 30 3.23 -1.03 1.32
C THR A 30 3.63 -2.17 0.38
N ALA A 31 4.58 -1.94 -0.53
CA ALA A 31 5.11 -2.99 -1.41
C ALA A 31 5.77 -4.16 -0.66
N LYS A 32 6.21 -3.94 0.58
CA LYS A 32 6.82 -4.97 1.44
C LYS A 32 5.81 -5.86 2.16
N ILE A 33 4.51 -5.56 2.09
CA ILE A 33 3.49 -6.37 2.75
C ILE A 33 3.36 -7.70 2.00
N PRO A 34 3.58 -8.86 2.65
CA PRO A 34 3.52 -10.16 1.99
C PRO A 34 2.15 -10.47 1.39
N PHE A 35 2.14 -11.36 0.41
CA PHE A 35 0.92 -11.87 -0.20
C PHE A 35 0.05 -12.61 0.83
N GLY A 36 -1.25 -12.30 0.88
CA GLY A 36 -2.20 -12.88 1.83
C GLY A 36 -2.15 -12.29 3.25
N GLU A 37 -1.25 -11.32 3.50
CA GLU A 37 -1.18 -10.60 4.77
C GLU A 37 -1.74 -9.19 4.66
N THR A 38 -2.24 -8.67 5.78
CA THR A 38 -2.71 -7.28 5.91
C THR A 38 -1.92 -6.53 6.98
N ARG A 39 -1.87 -5.20 6.86
CA ARG A 39 -1.30 -4.30 7.87
C ARG A 39 -2.21 -3.10 8.07
N SER A 40 -2.13 -2.46 9.24
CA SER A 40 -2.90 -1.25 9.48
C SER A 40 -2.26 -0.01 8.85
N TYR A 41 -3.06 1.03 8.59
CA TYR A 41 -2.51 2.34 8.18
C TYR A 41 -1.48 2.88 9.19
N LYS A 42 -1.69 2.60 10.47
CA LYS A 42 -0.77 2.97 11.55
C LYS A 42 0.53 2.19 11.48
N TRP A 43 0.48 0.89 11.21
CA TRP A 43 1.69 0.08 11.02
C TRP A 43 2.57 0.66 9.91
N VAL A 44 1.98 1.06 8.78
CA VAL A 44 2.73 1.69 7.68
C VAL A 44 3.32 3.03 8.15
N ALA A 45 2.54 3.84 8.87
CA ALA A 45 2.96 5.13 9.41
C ALA A 45 4.16 5.00 10.38
N GLU A 46 4.14 3.98 11.25
CA GLU A 46 5.23 3.64 12.16
C GLU A 46 6.49 3.20 11.38
N LYS A 47 6.34 2.35 10.36
CA LYS A 47 7.47 1.84 9.55
C LYS A 47 8.15 2.91 8.70
N ILE A 48 7.45 3.99 8.34
CA ILE A 48 8.06 5.16 7.68
C ILE A 48 8.61 6.21 8.67
N GLY A 49 8.57 5.94 9.98
CA GLY A 49 9.04 6.86 11.02
C GLY A 49 8.11 8.05 11.28
N ARG A 50 6.81 7.93 10.95
CA ARG A 50 5.81 8.99 11.09
C ARG A 50 4.54 8.44 11.77
N PRO A 51 4.59 7.97 13.02
CA PRO A 51 3.50 7.24 13.69
C PRO A 51 2.15 7.98 13.71
N LYS A 52 2.18 9.33 13.77
CA LYS A 52 0.96 10.16 13.76
C LYS A 52 0.33 10.34 12.36
N ALA A 53 0.95 9.84 11.29
CA ALA A 53 0.56 10.12 9.91
C ALA A 53 -0.40 9.09 9.29
N PHE A 54 -1.04 8.22 10.07
CA PHE A 54 -1.90 7.13 9.56
C PHE A 54 -3.04 7.60 8.64
N ARG A 55 -3.67 8.75 8.91
CA ARG A 55 -4.67 9.34 7.99
C ARG A 55 -4.04 9.76 6.65
N ALA A 56 -2.85 10.37 6.70
CA ALA A 56 -2.12 10.80 5.50
C ALA A 56 -1.63 9.60 4.68
N VAL A 57 -1.26 8.49 5.33
CA VAL A 57 -0.95 7.22 4.67
C VAL A 57 -2.16 6.75 3.85
N GLY A 58 -3.37 6.75 4.42
CA GLY A 58 -4.58 6.39 3.70
C GLY A 58 -4.81 7.25 2.45
N GLN A 59 -4.58 8.56 2.55
CA GLN A 59 -4.70 9.47 1.40
C GLN A 59 -3.61 9.24 0.34
N ALA A 60 -2.38 8.95 0.76
CA ALA A 60 -1.30 8.58 -0.17
C ALA A 60 -1.63 7.30 -0.94
N LEU A 61 -2.16 6.27 -0.26
CA LEU A 61 -2.56 5.01 -0.86
C LEU A 61 -3.77 5.14 -1.78
N ARG A 62 -4.70 6.06 -1.50
CA ARG A 62 -5.84 6.37 -2.39
C ARG A 62 -5.37 6.95 -3.73
N ARG A 63 -4.22 7.62 -3.76
CA ARG A 63 -3.60 8.20 -4.97
C ARG A 63 -2.51 7.31 -5.56
N ASN A 64 -2.52 6.02 -5.26
CA ASN A 64 -1.54 5.08 -5.79
C ASN A 64 -1.68 4.98 -7.32
N PRO A 65 -0.67 5.40 -8.11
CA PRO A 65 -0.72 5.31 -9.57
C PRO A 65 -0.43 3.89 -10.09
N TYR A 66 -0.01 2.96 -9.23
CA TYR A 66 0.28 1.56 -9.58
C TYR A 66 -0.55 0.60 -8.72
N PRO A 67 -1.89 0.53 -8.94
CA PRO A 67 -2.73 -0.46 -8.27
C PRO A 67 -2.23 -1.88 -8.56
N VAL A 68 -2.49 -2.83 -7.65
CA VAL A 68 -2.09 -4.24 -7.73
C VAL A 68 -0.59 -4.49 -7.57
N ILE A 69 0.28 -3.80 -8.33
CA ILE A 69 1.75 -3.90 -8.19
C ILE A 69 2.16 -3.42 -6.79
N ILE A 70 1.64 -2.26 -6.38
CA ILE A 70 1.71 -1.83 -4.98
C ILE A 70 0.40 -2.25 -4.33
N PRO A 71 0.42 -3.19 -3.37
CA PRO A 71 -0.77 -3.85 -2.86
C PRO A 71 -1.50 -2.98 -1.83
N CYS A 72 -2.01 -1.83 -2.26
CA CYS A 72 -2.71 -0.90 -1.38
C CYS A 72 -4.02 -1.47 -0.80
N HIS A 73 -4.56 -2.55 -1.40
CA HIS A 73 -5.67 -3.31 -0.83
C HIS A 73 -5.31 -4.02 0.48
N ARG A 74 -4.03 -4.36 0.72
CA ARG A 74 -3.57 -5.04 1.95
C ARG A 74 -3.51 -4.13 3.17
N VAL A 75 -3.75 -2.82 3.02
CA VAL A 75 -3.70 -1.85 4.14
C VAL A 75 -5.10 -1.53 4.65
N VAL A 76 -5.39 -1.85 5.92
CA VAL A 76 -6.72 -1.74 6.55
C VAL A 76 -6.70 -0.83 7.78
N LYS A 77 -7.85 -0.57 8.40
CA LYS A 77 -7.91 0.16 9.68
C LYS A 77 -7.45 -0.76 10.83
N GLU A 78 -7.10 -0.18 11.98
CA GLU A 78 -6.68 -0.97 13.16
C GLU A 78 -7.80 -1.86 13.72
N ASP A 79 -9.05 -1.45 13.58
CA ASP A 79 -10.24 -2.21 13.99
C ASP A 79 -10.61 -3.36 13.04
N GLY A 80 -9.79 -3.61 12.01
CA GLY A 80 -10.04 -4.62 10.99
C GLY A 80 -11.03 -4.19 9.90
N THR A 81 -11.68 -3.03 10.03
CA THR A 81 -12.60 -2.54 9.01
C THR A 81 -11.85 -2.02 7.78
N LEU A 82 -12.53 -2.07 6.64
CA LEU A 82 -11.97 -1.62 5.37
C LEU A 82 -12.02 -0.09 5.28
N GLY A 83 -10.84 0.52 5.12
CA GLY A 83 -10.72 1.91 4.67
C GLY A 83 -10.86 2.02 3.15
N GLY A 84 -10.96 3.25 2.65
CA GLY A 84 -11.09 3.52 1.22
C GLY A 84 -9.99 2.87 0.36
N TYR A 85 -10.37 2.51 -0.86
CA TYR A 85 -9.52 1.79 -1.81
C TYR A 85 -9.35 2.58 -3.11
N ALA A 86 -8.13 2.63 -3.64
CA ALA A 86 -7.84 3.31 -4.90
C ALA A 86 -8.40 2.54 -6.11
N GLY A 87 -8.50 1.21 -6.02
CA GLY A 87 -8.92 0.33 -7.12
C GLY A 87 -10.44 0.10 -7.24
N GLY A 88 -11.27 0.85 -6.49
CA GLY A 88 -12.73 0.76 -6.57
C GLY A 88 -13.43 0.70 -5.21
N PRO A 89 -14.68 0.20 -5.16
CA PRO A 89 -15.44 0.05 -3.92
C PRO A 89 -14.72 -0.80 -2.87
N SER A 90 -15.08 -0.62 -1.60
CA SER A 90 -14.52 -1.39 -0.47
C SER A 90 -14.66 -2.91 -0.66
N ASP A 91 -15.73 -3.37 -1.31
CA ASP A 91 -15.99 -4.79 -1.54
C ASP A 91 -14.91 -5.44 -2.42
N LYS A 92 -14.37 -4.70 -3.41
CA LYS A 92 -13.25 -5.19 -4.24
C LYS A 92 -11.98 -5.39 -3.42
N LYS A 93 -11.77 -4.56 -2.39
CA LYS A 93 -10.62 -4.69 -1.49
C LYS A 93 -10.73 -5.95 -0.66
N GLU A 94 -11.92 -6.23 -0.13
CA GLU A 94 -12.22 -7.45 0.60
C GLU A 94 -12.00 -8.68 -0.26
N GLU A 95 -12.59 -8.68 -1.46
CA GLU A 95 -12.50 -9.78 -2.41
C GLU A 95 -11.04 -10.14 -2.74
N LEU A 96 -10.19 -9.13 -2.98
CA LEU A 96 -8.77 -9.34 -3.24
C LEU A 96 -8.05 -9.96 -2.04
N ILE A 97 -8.28 -9.46 -0.83
CA ILE A 97 -7.67 -10.02 0.39
C ILE A 97 -8.07 -11.48 0.57
N LEU A 98 -9.37 -11.79 0.44
CA LEU A 98 -9.89 -13.15 0.60
C LEU A 98 -9.33 -14.10 -0.45
N LYS A 99 -9.21 -13.65 -1.71
CA LYS A 99 -8.59 -14.42 -2.79
C LYS A 99 -7.13 -14.73 -2.50
N GLU A 100 -6.35 -13.73 -2.07
CA GLU A 100 -4.94 -13.94 -1.73
C GLU A 100 -4.77 -14.95 -0.58
N GLN A 101 -5.59 -14.82 0.48
CA GLN A 101 -5.58 -15.76 1.60
C GLN A 101 -5.97 -17.18 1.18
N ALA A 102 -7.00 -17.32 0.33
CA ALA A 102 -7.42 -18.62 -0.18
C ALA A 102 -6.34 -19.27 -1.05
N ILE A 103 -5.70 -18.50 -1.93
CA ILE A 103 -4.57 -18.98 -2.74
C ILE A 103 -3.41 -19.41 -1.84
N LEU A 104 -3.08 -18.61 -0.83
CA LEU A 104 -2.00 -18.94 0.10
C LEU A 104 -2.28 -20.23 0.89
N LYS A 105 -3.53 -20.44 1.34
CA LYS A 105 -3.95 -21.70 1.98
C LYS A 105 -3.79 -22.91 1.06
N LYS A 106 -4.21 -22.77 -0.21
CA LYS A 106 -4.05 -23.83 -1.23
C LYS A 106 -2.57 -24.15 -1.47
N ILE A 107 -1.71 -23.15 -1.61
CA ILE A 107 -0.27 -23.33 -1.82
C ILE A 107 0.38 -24.03 -0.61
N LYS A 108 -0.04 -23.69 0.61
CA LYS A 108 0.50 -24.29 1.85
C LYS A 108 -0.09 -25.67 2.18
N GLY A 109 -1.02 -26.18 1.38
CA GLY A 109 -1.66 -27.48 1.61
C GLY A 109 -2.53 -27.55 2.88
N ILE A 110 -2.90 -26.39 3.44
CA ILE A 110 -3.78 -26.32 4.61
C ILE A 110 -5.21 -26.48 4.09
N ARG A 111 -5.78 -27.68 4.27
CA ARG A 111 -7.19 -28.00 3.98
C ARG A 111 -8.10 -27.38 5.02
#